data_AF-A0A161TIV7-F1
#
_entry.id   AF-A0A161TIV7-F1
#
_cell.length_a   1.000
_cell.length_b   1.000
_cell.length_c   1.000
_cell.angle_alpha   90.00
_cell.angle_beta   90.00
_cell.angle_gamma   90.00
#
_symmetry.space_group_name_H-M   'P 1'
#
loop_
_entity.id
_entity.type
_entity.pdbx_description
1 polymer ?
#
loop_
_entity_poly.entity_id
_entity_poly.type
_entity_poly.pdbx_seq_one_letter_code
_entity_poly.pdbx_strand_id
1 'polypeptide(L)'
;MKFTSKQMVDEFHRYRMPVWFRIFTGVVEVLTAVLLISGLWNETCAAVGALLAAVTMVGAIFTHLIRVKDPVAKSGMPFLLLILSLIVLYLNRGGLGL
;
A
#
# COMPACT_ATOMS: atom_id res chain seq x y z
N MET A 1 14.09 0.81 4.61
CA MET A 1 12.85 0.20 5.15
C MET A 1 12.24 1.07 6.23
N LYS A 2 10.90 1.13 6.30
CA LYS A 2 10.13 1.96 7.24
C LYS A 2 10.38 1.68 8.71
N PHE A 3 11.04 0.58 9.06
CA PHE A 3 11.34 0.24 10.45
C PHE A 3 12.56 1.00 11.00
N THR A 4 13.64 1.11 10.21
CA THR A 4 14.95 1.58 10.73
C THR A 4 15.53 2.78 9.97
N SER A 5 15.04 3.09 8.76
CA SER A 5 15.64 4.13 7.91
C SER A 5 15.40 5.54 8.44
N LYS A 6 16.48 6.32 8.63
CA LYS A 6 16.42 7.75 8.96
C LYS A 6 15.66 8.56 7.90
N GLN A 7 15.91 8.31 6.62
CA GLN A 7 15.18 8.94 5.52
C GLN A 7 13.65 8.73 5.61
N MET A 8 13.20 7.53 6.02
CA MET A 8 11.77 7.27 6.21
C MET A 8 11.21 7.95 7.46
N VAL A 9 12.03 8.18 8.50
CA VAL A 9 11.62 9.00 9.65
C VAL A 9 11.41 10.44 9.20
N ASP A 10 12.37 11.00 8.45
CA ASP A 10 12.33 12.37 7.95
C ASP A 10 11.15 12.61 6.99
N GLU A 11 10.86 11.66 6.09
CA GLU A 11 9.69 11.72 5.21
C GLU A 11 8.37 11.70 6.01
N PHE A 12 8.24 10.87 7.05
CA PHE A 12 7.01 10.87 7.87
C PHE A 12 6.85 12.16 8.68
N HIS A 13 7.95 12.77 9.13
CA HIS A 13 7.93 14.11 9.71
C HIS A 13 7.47 15.16 8.68
N ARG A 14 7.98 15.09 7.44
CA ARG A 14 7.54 15.93 6.32
C ARG A 14 6.06 15.72 5.99
N TYR A 15 5.55 14.50 6.11
CA TYR A 15 4.15 14.15 5.95
C TYR A 15 3.28 14.67 7.10
N ARG A 16 3.87 15.24 8.15
CA ARG A 16 3.19 15.60 9.40
C ARG A 16 2.43 14.41 9.97
N MET A 17 2.99 13.21 9.82
CA MET A 17 2.41 11.97 10.30
C MET A 17 3.23 11.45 11.47
N PRO A 18 2.58 10.82 12.44
CA PRO A 18 3.26 10.31 13.60
C PRO A 18 4.12 9.08 13.30
N VAL A 19 5.17 8.88 14.09
CA VAL A 19 6.14 7.78 13.91
C VAL A 19 5.48 6.40 14.08
N TRP A 20 4.46 6.26 14.93
CA TRP A 20 3.74 4.98 15.06
C TRP A 20 3.00 4.60 13.77
N PHE A 21 2.50 5.59 13.01
CA PHE A 21 1.82 5.35 11.75
C PHE A 21 2.79 4.86 10.66
N ARG A 22 4.05 5.29 10.71
CA ARG A 22 5.14 4.74 9.88
C ARG A 22 5.32 3.24 10.11
N ILE A 23 5.35 2.81 11.37
CA ILE A 23 5.51 1.40 11.72
C ILE A 23 4.25 0.62 11.32
N PHE A 24 3.06 1.16 11.62
CA PHE A 24 1.78 0.56 11.24
C PHE A 24 1.69 0.29 9.74
N THR A 25 1.93 1.29 8.90
CA THR A 25 1.90 1.10 7.43
C THR A 25 2.98 0.13 6.95
N GLY A 26 4.14 0.10 7.59
CA GLY A 26 5.18 -0.90 7.29
C GLY A 26 4.73 -2.33 7.61
N VAL A 27 4.04 -2.56 8.73
CA VAL A 27 3.48 -3.86 9.07
C VAL A 27 2.39 -4.26 8.08
N VAL A 28 1.49 -3.33 7.71
CA VAL A 28 0.46 -3.56 6.69
C VAL A 28 1.09 -3.95 5.35
N GLU A 29 2.18 -3.30 4.93
CA GLU A 29 2.89 -3.65 3.69
C GLU A 29 3.50 -5.06 3.74
N VAL A 30 4.08 -5.46 4.88
CA VAL A 30 4.61 -6.83 5.05
C VAL A 30 3.47 -7.85 5.01
N LEU A 31 2.37 -7.60 5.71
CA LEU A 31 1.19 -8.48 5.68
C LEU A 31 0.61 -8.59 4.27
N THR A 32 0.52 -7.46 3.56
CA THR A 32 0.09 -7.41 2.16
C THR A 32 0.99 -8.25 1.28
N ALA A 33 2.31 -8.14 1.44
CA ALA A 33 3.27 -8.94 0.68
C ALA A 33 3.10 -10.44 0.95
N VAL A 34 2.94 -10.84 2.21
CA VAL A 34 2.70 -12.24 2.58
C VAL A 34 1.41 -12.76 1.95
N LEU A 35 0.32 -11.99 2.02
CA LEU A 35 -0.97 -12.35 1.42
C LEU A 35 -0.89 -12.49 -0.11
N LEU A 36 -0.20 -11.55 -0.78
CA LEU A 36 -0.03 -11.60 -2.24
C LEU A 36 0.85 -12.78 -2.68
N ILE A 37 1.90 -13.11 -1.92
CA ILE A 37 2.75 -14.29 -2.19
C ILE A 37 1.92 -15.57 -2.01
N SER A 38 1.20 -15.69 -0.89
CA SER A 38 0.27 -16.82 -0.67
C SER A 38 -0.84 -16.86 -1.74
N GLY A 39 -1.20 -15.70 -2.28
CA GLY A 39 -2.15 -15.52 -3.37
C GLY A 39 -1.78 -16.25 -4.66
N LEU A 40 -0.51 -16.57 -4.87
CA LEU A 40 -0.06 -17.35 -6.03
C LEU A 40 -0.65 -18.78 -6.05
N TRP A 41 -1.06 -19.30 -4.89
CA TRP A 41 -1.68 -20.62 -4.75
C TRP A 41 -3.14 -20.56 -4.27
N ASN A 42 -3.62 -19.40 -3.86
CA ASN A 42 -4.95 -19.24 -3.28
C ASN A 42 -5.60 -17.92 -3.71
N GLU A 43 -6.64 -18.01 -4.53
CA GLU A 43 -7.37 -16.86 -5.06
C GLU A 43 -7.95 -15.95 -3.97
N THR A 44 -8.38 -16.51 -2.83
CA THR A 44 -8.86 -15.73 -1.67
C THR A 44 -7.74 -14.88 -1.10
N CYS A 45 -6.55 -15.45 -0.92
CA CYS A 45 -5.38 -14.71 -0.44
C CYS A 45 -4.96 -13.63 -1.43
N ALA A 46 -5.00 -13.92 -2.74
CA ALA A 46 -4.69 -12.94 -3.79
C ALA A 46 -5.67 -11.76 -3.74
N ALA A 47 -6.97 -12.03 -3.63
CA ALA A 47 -7.99 -11.00 -3.59
C ALA A 47 -7.91 -10.15 -2.30
N VAL A 48 -7.76 -10.78 -1.13
CA VAL A 48 -7.60 -10.07 0.15
C VAL A 48 -6.32 -9.25 0.17
N GLY A 49 -5.20 -9.81 -0.30
CA GLY A 49 -3.92 -9.10 -0.41
C GLY A 49 -4.00 -7.90 -1.36
N ALA A 50 -4.63 -8.08 -2.53
CA ALA A 50 -4.81 -7.01 -3.50
C ALA A 50 -5.75 -5.91 -3.00
N LEU A 51 -6.81 -6.26 -2.27
CA LEU A 51 -7.69 -5.29 -1.63
C LEU A 51 -6.94 -4.46 -0.57
N LEU A 52 -6.17 -5.12 0.29
CA LEU A 52 -5.37 -4.46 1.33
C LEU A 52 -4.30 -3.53 0.71
N ALA A 53 -3.66 -3.97 -0.38
CA ALA A 53 -2.73 -3.16 -1.16
C ALA A 53 -3.41 -1.92 -1.74
N ALA A 54 -4.58 -2.08 -2.38
CA ALA A 54 -5.33 -0.99 -2.98
C ALA A 54 -5.71 0.08 -1.94
N VAL A 55 -6.26 -0.33 -0.79
CA VAL A 55 -6.60 0.58 0.31
C VAL A 55 -5.36 1.33 0.81
N THR A 56 -4.23 0.64 0.96
CA THR A 56 -2.97 1.25 1.41
C THR A 56 -2.44 2.28 0.41
N MET A 57 -2.52 1.97 -0.90
CA MET A 57 -2.07 2.89 -1.95
C MET A 57 -2.97 4.12 -2.06
N VAL A 58 -4.29 3.99 -1.86
CA VAL A 58 -5.20 5.15 -1.76
C VAL A 58 -4.77 6.07 -0.61
N GLY A 59 -4.45 5.50 0.56
CA GLY A 59 -3.92 6.28 1.69
C GLY A 59 -2.59 6.97 1.39
N ALA A 60 -1.69 6.32 0.66
CA ALA A 60 -0.42 6.90 0.23
C ALA A 60 -0.63 8.06 -0.76
N ILE A 61 -1.49 7.88 -1.77
CA ILE A 61 -1.87 8.94 -2.73
C ILE A 61 -2.49 10.13 -1.99
N PHE A 62 -3.41 9.89 -1.05
CA PHE A 62 -4.00 10.93 -0.21
C PHE A 62 -2.93 11.72 0.55
N THR A 63 -1.95 11.02 1.14
CA THR A 63 -0.86 11.64 1.88
C THR A 63 -0.01 12.55 0.99
N HIS A 64 0.39 12.09 -0.19
CA HIS A 64 1.19 12.90 -1.10
C HIS A 64 0.42 14.10 -1.67
N LEU A 65 -0.83 13.91 -2.10
CA LEU A 65 -1.62 14.96 -2.76
C LEU A 65 -2.13 16.02 -1.78
N ILE A 66 -2.70 15.60 -0.64
CA ILE A 66 -3.43 16.50 0.25
C ILE A 66 -2.55 17.03 1.39
N ARG A 67 -1.65 16.19 1.91
CA ARG A 67 -0.88 16.52 3.12
C ARG A 67 0.46 17.19 2.80
N VAL A 68 1.15 16.70 1.77
CA VAL A 68 2.49 17.19 1.38
C VAL A 68 2.42 18.13 0.19
N LYS A 69 1.35 18.05 -0.62
CA LYS A 69 1.21 18.75 -1.91
C LYS A 69 2.42 18.49 -2.81
N ASP A 70 2.96 17.27 -2.75
CA ASP A 70 4.08 16.90 -3.61
C ASP A 70 3.61 16.89 -5.08
N PRO A 71 4.51 17.19 -6.05
CA PRO A 71 4.20 17.04 -7.46
C PRO A 71 3.69 15.62 -7.74
N VAL A 72 2.67 15.48 -8.58
CA VAL A 72 2.07 14.17 -8.92
C VAL A 72 3.12 13.17 -9.43
N ALA A 73 4.20 13.67 -10.04
CA ALA A 73 5.37 12.90 -10.44
C ALA A 73 6.02 12.09 -9.30
N LYS A 74 5.95 12.56 -8.04
CA LYS A 74 6.43 11.82 -6.86
C LYS A 74 5.45 10.77 -6.36
N SER A 75 4.19 10.81 -6.81
CA SER A 75 3.14 9.82 -6.47
C SER A 75 3.01 8.70 -7.51
N GLY A 76 3.91 8.64 -8.49
CA GLY A 76 3.82 7.66 -9.59
C GLY A 76 3.79 6.20 -9.10
N MET A 77 4.58 5.87 -8.08
CA MET A 77 4.65 4.51 -7.56
C MET A 77 3.35 4.06 -6.86
N PRO A 78 2.78 4.80 -5.90
CA PRO A 78 1.46 4.48 -5.35
C PRO A 78 0.36 4.32 -6.40
N PHE A 79 0.34 5.19 -7.43
CA PHE A 79 -0.64 5.09 -8.51
C PHE A 79 -0.47 3.80 -9.33
N LEU A 80 0.76 3.46 -9.72
CA LEU A 80 1.03 2.23 -10.45
C LEU A 80 0.63 0.99 -9.65
N LEU A 81 1.02 0.94 -8.37
CA LEU A 81 0.68 -0.16 -7.48
C LEU A 81 -0.83 -0.27 -7.24
N LEU A 82 -1.54 0.85 -7.19
CA LEU A 82 -3.01 0.86 -7.10
C LEU A 82 -3.62 0.19 -8.33
N ILE A 83 -3.18 0.56 -9.54
CA ILE A 83 -3.69 -0.04 -10.79
C ILE A 83 -3.41 -1.55 -10.82
N LEU A 84 -2.18 -1.97 -10.49
CA LEU A 84 -1.83 -3.39 -10.45
C LEU A 84 -2.66 -4.15 -9.40
N SER A 85 -2.87 -3.56 -8.23
CA SER A 85 -3.70 -4.16 -7.17
C SER A 85 -5.14 -4.33 -7.62
N LEU A 86 -5.71 -3.34 -8.31
CA LEU A 86 -7.07 -3.43 -8.85
C LEU A 86 -7.19 -4.52 -9.93
N ILE A 87 -6.17 -4.67 -10.78
CA ILE A 87 -6.14 -5.76 -11.77
C ILE A 87 -6.13 -7.12 -11.06
N VAL A 88 -5.23 -7.33 -10.09
CA VAL A 88 -5.15 -8.58 -9.34
C VAL A 88 -6.47 -8.87 -8.61
N LEU A 89 -7.05 -7.86 -7.97
CA LEU A 89 -8.34 -7.98 -7.28
C LEU A 89 -9.46 -8.37 -8.25
N TYR A 90 -9.52 -7.74 -9.43
CA TYR A 90 -10.53 -8.05 -10.44
C TYR A 90 -10.40 -9.48 -10.96
N LEU A 91 -9.17 -9.94 -11.23
CA LEU A 91 -8.89 -11.30 -11.71
C LEU A 91 -9.22 -12.37 -10.65
N ASN A 92 -9.06 -12.05 -9.36
CA ASN A 92 -9.25 -13.00 -8.26
C ASN A 92 -10.54 -12.75 -7.46
N ARG A 93 -11.49 -11.96 -7.98
CA ARG A 93 -12.72 -11.58 -7.26
C ARG A 93 -13.56 -12.77 -6.80
N GLY A 94 -13.48 -13.90 -7.52
CA GLY A 94 -14.14 -15.16 -7.15
C GLY A 94 -13.69 -15.69 -5.80
N GLY A 95 -12.44 -15.41 -5.38
CA GLY A 95 -11.94 -15.72 -4.04
C GLY A 95 -12.63 -14.93 -2.91
N LEU A 96 -13.36 -13.86 -3.22
CA LEU A 96 -14.17 -13.10 -2.27
C LEU A 96 -15.67 -13.47 -2.36
N GLY A 97 -16.05 -14.41 -3.23
CA GLY A 97 -17.45 -14.74 -3.50
C GLY A 97 -18.21 -13.65 -4.27
N LEU A 98 -17.50 -12.79 -5.02
CA LEU A 98 -18.02 -11.73 -5.89
C LEU A 98 -17.93 -12.10 -7.37
#